data_AF-A0A9D4KR55-F1
#
_entry.id   AF-A0A9D4KR55-F1
#
_cell.length_a   1.000
_cell.length_b   1.000
_cell.length_c   1.000
_cell.angle_alpha   90.00
_cell.angle_beta   90.00
_cell.angle_gamma   90.00
#
_symmetry.space_group_name_H-M   'P 1'
#
loop_
_entity.id
_entity.type
_entity.pdbx_description
1 polymer ?
#
loop_
_entity_poly.entity_id
_entity_poly.type
_entity_poly.pdbx_seq_one_letter_code
_entity_poly.pdbx_strand_id
1 'polypeptide(L)'
;MKIFSPAIDKTLGEIDSEKKSLEEKCHTLVKAFDNVEQIQRELAVQIRQTFDRIRDSVDERERKLFDLSEREIDRKRTMLRDCMKLVTTRENELKQQSAKLTQTKDHKDLVNMFDFNKAARDCLQSKPDIPVSKSSEDIAVRISLTAAKRTGLDRIANFGDVAFKFD
;
A
#
# COMPACT_ATOMS: atom_id res chain seq x y z
N MET A 1 31.29 20.16 -85.09
CA MET A 1 31.29 20.55 -83.66
C MET A 1 29.95 21.06 -83.11
N LYS A 2 28.84 21.13 -83.86
CA LYS A 2 27.57 21.70 -83.37
C LYS A 2 26.65 20.75 -82.58
N ILE A 3 26.95 19.45 -82.51
CA ILE A 3 26.05 18.43 -81.95
C ILE A 3 26.35 18.16 -80.45
N PHE A 4 27.53 18.53 -79.95
CA PHE A 4 27.94 18.26 -78.57
C PHE A 4 27.40 19.28 -77.56
N SER A 5 27.12 20.52 -77.95
CA SER A 5 26.61 21.56 -77.04
C SER A 5 25.24 21.22 -76.41
N PRO A 6 24.22 20.79 -77.19
CA PRO A 6 22.90 20.48 -76.63
C PRO A 6 22.89 19.26 -75.70
N ALA A 7 23.76 18.28 -75.97
CA ALA A 7 23.92 17.11 -75.11
C ALA A 7 24.58 17.50 -73.78
N ILE A 8 25.59 18.36 -73.81
CA ILE A 8 26.25 18.89 -72.60
C ILE A 8 25.27 19.75 -71.79
N ASP A 9 24.49 20.62 -72.45
CA ASP A 9 23.48 21.46 -71.78
C ASP A 9 22.40 20.62 -71.08
N LYS A 10 21.98 19.51 -71.72
CA LYS A 10 21.05 18.55 -71.10
C LYS A 10 21.66 17.88 -69.86
N THR A 11 22.89 17.39 -69.96
CA THR A 11 23.59 16.77 -68.83
C THR A 11 23.81 17.76 -67.69
N LEU A 12 24.14 19.02 -67.98
CA LEU A 12 24.25 20.07 -66.96
C LEU A 12 22.91 20.33 -66.26
N GLY A 13 21.80 20.37 -67.01
CA GLY A 13 20.46 20.48 -66.42
C GLY A 13 20.08 19.29 -65.53
N GLU A 14 20.44 18.07 -65.93
CA GLU A 14 20.26 16.86 -65.12
C GLU A 14 21.10 16.90 -63.84
N ILE A 15 22.36 17.36 -63.92
CA ILE A 15 23.24 17.55 -62.76
C ILE A 15 22.67 18.60 -61.79
N ASP A 16 22.20 19.74 -62.29
CA ASP A 16 21.62 20.80 -61.46
C ASP A 16 20.33 20.34 -60.77
N SER A 17 19.51 19.53 -61.46
CA SER A 17 18.31 18.93 -60.89
C SER A 17 18.65 17.92 -59.79
N GLU A 18 19.63 17.03 -60.03
CA GLU A 18 20.07 16.06 -59.03
C GLU A 18 20.69 16.75 -57.82
N LYS A 19 21.48 17.81 -58.04
CA LYS A 19 22.07 18.60 -56.96
C LYS A 19 20.99 19.21 -56.06
N LYS A 20 19.95 19.81 -56.65
CA LYS A 20 18.80 20.33 -55.87
C LYS A 20 18.09 19.23 -55.10
N SER A 21 17.87 18.07 -55.72
CA SER A 21 17.26 16.92 -55.03
C SER A 21 18.10 16.44 -53.84
N LEU A 22 19.43 16.40 -53.99
CA LEU A 22 20.35 16.02 -52.91
C LEU A 22 20.36 17.06 -51.79
N GLU A 23 20.31 18.35 -52.11
CA GLU A 23 20.21 19.43 -51.11
C GLU A 23 18.91 19.30 -50.27
N GLU A 24 17.78 19.01 -50.92
CA GLU A 24 16.49 18.77 -50.24
C GLU A 24 16.54 17.52 -49.35
N LYS A 25 17.13 16.42 -49.84
CA LYS A 25 17.31 15.18 -49.06
C LYS A 25 18.22 15.41 -47.86
N CYS A 26 19.34 16.11 -48.03
CA CYS A 26 20.23 16.48 -46.93
C CYS A 26 19.50 17.30 -45.87
N HIS A 27 18.72 18.31 -46.28
CA HIS A 27 17.95 19.12 -45.34
C HIS A 27 16.90 18.30 -44.57
N THR A 28 16.25 17.35 -45.25
CA THR A 28 15.29 16.43 -44.64
C THR A 28 15.97 15.50 -43.64
N LEU A 29 17.14 14.97 -43.97
CA LEU A 29 17.93 14.13 -43.07
C LEU A 29 18.39 14.87 -41.81
N VAL A 30 18.84 16.12 -41.95
CA VAL A 30 19.22 16.95 -40.79
C VAL A 30 18.03 17.15 -39.86
N LYS A 31 16.85 17.50 -40.39
CA LYS A 31 15.63 17.63 -39.59
C LYS A 31 15.22 16.32 -38.91
N ALA A 32 15.33 15.20 -39.62
CA ALA A 32 15.02 13.89 -39.06
C ALA A 32 15.97 13.55 -37.90
N PHE A 33 17.26 13.87 -38.05
CA PHE A 33 18.26 13.67 -37.00
C PHE A 33 17.96 14.51 -35.75
N ASP A 34 17.69 15.81 -35.92
CA ASP A 34 17.32 16.71 -34.82
C ASP A 34 16.06 16.22 -34.09
N ASN A 35 15.06 15.74 -34.83
CA ASN A 35 13.84 15.18 -34.27
C ASN A 35 14.12 13.91 -33.43
N VAL A 36 15.01 13.02 -33.90
CA VAL A 36 15.38 11.82 -33.14
C VAL A 36 16.07 12.19 -31.83
N GLU A 37 16.98 13.16 -31.84
CA GLU A 37 17.61 13.64 -30.60
C GLU A 37 16.59 14.25 -29.64
N GLN A 38 15.65 15.05 -30.15
CA GLN A 38 14.59 15.63 -29.34
C GLN A 38 13.71 14.55 -28.70
N ILE A 39 13.25 13.58 -29.48
CA ILE A 39 12.45 12.44 -29.01
C ILE A 39 13.22 11.67 -27.92
N GLN A 40 14.52 11.44 -28.09
CA GLN A 40 15.35 10.77 -27.10
C GLN A 40 15.38 11.54 -25.77
N ARG A 41 15.55 12.86 -25.80
CA ARG A 41 15.56 13.71 -24.60
C ARG A 41 14.19 13.71 -23.91
N GLU A 42 13.11 13.85 -24.68
CA GLU A 42 11.75 13.84 -24.15
C GLU A 42 11.40 12.48 -23.53
N LEU A 43 11.74 11.38 -24.20
CA LEU A 43 11.53 10.03 -23.68
C LEU A 43 12.26 9.82 -22.36
N ALA A 44 13.50 10.28 -22.23
CA ALA A 44 14.26 10.19 -20.99
C ALA A 44 13.58 10.95 -19.84
N VAL A 45 13.00 12.13 -20.11
CA VAL A 45 12.23 12.90 -19.13
C VAL A 45 10.94 12.17 -18.75
N GLN A 46 10.19 11.65 -19.73
CA GLN A 46 8.95 10.92 -19.49
C GLN A 46 9.17 9.65 -18.66
N ILE A 47 10.24 8.90 -18.95
CA ILE A 47 10.64 7.73 -18.16
C ILE A 47 10.86 8.14 -16.69
N ARG A 48 11.67 9.18 -16.44
CA ARG A 48 11.94 9.66 -15.07
C ARG A 48 10.66 10.07 -14.34
N GLN A 49 9.86 10.94 -14.97
CA GLN A 49 8.61 11.41 -14.38
C GLN A 49 7.63 10.27 -14.08
N THR A 50 7.58 9.26 -14.95
CA THR A 50 6.72 8.09 -14.74
C THR A 50 7.19 7.28 -13.53
N PHE A 51 8.49 7.02 -13.41
CA PHE A 51 9.04 6.32 -12.25
C PHE A 51 8.91 7.12 -10.95
N ASP A 52 9.04 8.45 -11.00
CA ASP A 52 8.83 9.30 -9.83
C ASP A 52 7.37 9.20 -9.33
N ARG A 53 6.39 9.29 -10.23
CA ARG A 53 4.96 9.09 -9.89
C ARG A 53 4.68 7.69 -9.32
N ILE A 54 5.37 6.66 -9.83
CA ILE A 54 5.23 5.29 -9.30
C ILE A 54 5.76 5.23 -7.86
N ARG A 55 6.93 5.82 -7.58
CA ARG A 55 7.48 5.89 -6.22
C ARG A 55 6.52 6.62 -5.29
N ASP A 56 6.02 7.80 -5.69
CA ASP A 56 5.06 8.57 -4.90
C ASP A 56 3.80 7.75 -4.56
N SER A 57 3.28 6.99 -5.53
CA SER A 57 2.12 6.12 -5.31
C SER A 57 2.41 4.94 -4.37
N VAL A 58 3.63 4.40 -4.40
CA VAL A 58 4.06 3.31 -3.51
C VAL A 58 4.22 3.85 -2.09
N ASP A 59 4.91 4.98 -1.92
CA ASP A 59 5.12 5.63 -0.63
C ASP A 59 3.78 6.00 0.03
N GLU A 60 2.83 6.52 -0.75
CA GLU A 60 1.49 6.84 -0.27
C GLU A 60 0.71 5.58 0.16
N ARG A 61 0.89 4.46 -0.56
CA ARG A 61 0.28 3.18 -0.19
C ARG A 61 0.90 2.61 1.08
N GLU A 62 2.21 2.72 1.23
CA GLU A 62 2.94 2.32 2.43
C GLU A 62 2.42 3.08 3.65
N ARG A 63 2.37 4.42 3.59
CA ARG A 63 1.81 5.27 4.67
C ARG A 63 0.40 4.85 5.07
N LYS A 64 -0.49 4.64 4.08
CA LYS A 64 -1.87 4.18 4.35
C LYS A 64 -1.92 2.83 5.06
N LEU A 65 -1.02 1.90 4.72
CA LEU A 65 -0.95 0.60 5.39
C LEU A 65 -0.46 0.73 6.82
N PHE A 66 0.53 1.58 7.07
CA PHE A 66 0.99 1.91 8.43
C PHE A 66 -0.14 2.51 9.27
N ASP A 67 -0.82 3.54 8.76
CA ASP A 67 -1.94 4.18 9.45
C ASP A 67 -3.06 3.18 9.80
N LEU A 68 -3.41 2.30 8.85
CA LEU A 68 -4.42 1.28 9.05
C LEU A 68 -4.00 0.29 10.15
N SER A 69 -2.74 -0.14 10.12
CA SER A 69 -2.17 -1.05 11.12
C SER A 69 -2.19 -0.40 12.51
N GLU A 70 -1.76 0.86 12.62
CA GLU A 70 -1.75 1.60 13.89
C GLU A 70 -3.15 1.75 14.47
N ARG A 71 -4.13 2.16 13.65
CA ARG A 71 -5.53 2.29 14.08
C ARG A 71 -6.11 0.97 14.57
N GLU A 72 -5.83 -0.13 13.87
CA GLU A 72 -6.34 -1.44 14.29
C GLU A 72 -5.69 -1.91 15.59
N ILE A 73 -4.37 -1.70 15.74
CA ILE A 73 -3.65 -1.98 16.99
C ILE A 73 -4.25 -1.16 18.14
N ASP A 74 -4.50 0.13 17.95
CA ASP A 74 -5.04 0.99 19.01
C ASP A 74 -6.49 0.66 19.35
N ARG A 75 -7.30 0.29 18.36
CA ARG A 75 -8.65 -0.25 18.59
C ARG A 75 -8.59 -1.52 19.45
N LYS A 76 -7.69 -2.45 19.12
CA LYS A 76 -7.49 -3.69 19.89
C LYS A 76 -6.97 -3.41 21.30
N ARG A 77 -6.00 -2.51 21.46
CA ARG A 77 -5.51 -2.06 22.77
C ARG A 77 -6.64 -1.49 23.62
N THR A 78 -7.50 -0.67 23.04
CA THR A 78 -8.65 -0.09 23.74
C THR A 78 -9.63 -1.18 24.19
N MET A 79 -9.99 -2.10 23.29
CA MET A 79 -10.84 -3.25 23.62
C MET A 79 -10.26 -4.09 24.77
N LEU A 80 -8.95 -4.36 24.74
CA LEU A 80 -8.26 -5.11 25.79
C LEU A 80 -8.25 -4.35 27.13
N ARG A 81 -8.03 -3.03 27.12
CA ARG A 81 -8.11 -2.20 28.34
C ARG A 81 -9.51 -2.25 28.95
N ASP A 82 -10.55 -2.20 28.13
CA ASP A 82 -11.93 -2.24 28.61
C ASP A 82 -12.28 -3.63 29.16
N CYS A 83 -11.84 -4.70 28.51
CA CYS A 83 -11.94 -6.06 29.06
C CYS A 83 -11.20 -6.17 30.40
N MET A 84 -9.99 -5.62 30.51
CA MET A 84 -9.20 -5.64 31.74
C MET A 84 -9.92 -4.91 32.88
N LYS A 85 -10.56 -3.75 32.60
CA LYS A 85 -11.39 -3.04 33.58
C LYS A 85 -12.56 -3.90 34.04
N LEU A 86 -13.27 -4.55 33.13
CA LEU A 86 -14.39 -5.45 33.48
C LEU A 86 -13.93 -6.60 34.38
N VAL A 87 -12.83 -7.26 34.03
CA VAL A 87 -12.23 -8.33 34.84
C VAL A 87 -11.83 -7.81 36.22
N THR A 88 -11.16 -6.67 36.30
CA THR A 88 -10.66 -6.09 37.56
C THR A 88 -11.82 -5.67 38.48
N THR A 89 -12.85 -5.02 37.93
CA THR A 89 -14.06 -4.65 38.69
C THR A 89 -14.72 -5.91 39.25
N ARG A 90 -14.87 -6.95 38.41
CA ARG A 90 -15.46 -8.21 38.83
C ARG A 90 -14.64 -8.93 39.89
N GLU A 91 -13.32 -8.95 39.76
CA GLU A 91 -12.42 -9.50 40.76
C GLU A 91 -12.57 -8.78 42.11
N ASN A 92 -12.67 -7.45 42.08
CA ASN A 92 -12.85 -6.64 43.28
C ASN A 92 -14.21 -6.90 43.94
N GLU A 93 -15.30 -7.02 43.18
CA GLU A 93 -16.61 -7.42 43.71
C GLU A 93 -16.53 -8.77 44.42
N LEU A 94 -15.93 -9.77 43.79
CA LEU A 94 -15.77 -11.11 44.36
C LEU A 94 -14.90 -11.09 45.63
N LYS A 95 -13.80 -10.32 45.63
CA LYS A 95 -12.95 -10.13 46.81
C LYS A 95 -13.73 -9.50 47.97
N GLN A 96 -14.55 -8.47 47.70
CA GLN A 96 -15.38 -7.83 48.72
C GLN A 96 -16.44 -8.78 49.29
N GLN A 97 -17.14 -9.54 48.45
CA GLN A 97 -18.13 -10.52 48.91
C GLN A 97 -17.47 -11.64 49.71
N SER A 98 -16.29 -12.12 49.27
CA SER A 98 -15.52 -13.11 50.01
C SER A 98 -15.09 -12.59 51.38
N ALA A 99 -14.60 -11.35 51.47
CA ALA A 99 -14.18 -10.76 52.74
C ALA A 99 -15.36 -10.62 53.73
N LYS A 100 -16.52 -10.16 53.24
CA LYS A 100 -17.75 -10.05 54.06
C LYS A 100 -18.21 -11.41 54.59
N LEU A 101 -18.21 -12.44 53.74
CA LEU A 101 -18.58 -13.81 54.14
C LEU A 101 -17.60 -14.43 55.13
N THR A 102 -16.30 -14.24 54.94
CA THR A 102 -15.29 -14.71 55.90
C THR A 102 -15.47 -14.01 57.25
N GLN A 103 -15.65 -12.69 57.24
CA GLN A 103 -15.85 -11.93 58.47
C GLN A 103 -17.11 -12.38 59.23
N THR A 104 -18.26 -12.52 58.57
CA THR A 104 -19.50 -12.94 59.27
C THR A 104 -19.43 -14.39 59.73
N LYS A 105 -18.80 -15.28 58.95
CA LYS A 105 -18.49 -16.65 59.37
C LYS A 105 -17.70 -16.68 60.68
N ASP A 106 -16.65 -15.86 60.77
CA ASP A 106 -15.76 -15.82 61.94
C ASP A 106 -16.45 -15.23 63.18
N HIS A 107 -17.32 -14.23 62.99
CA HIS A 107 -18.06 -13.57 64.08
C HIS A 107 -19.35 -14.29 64.49
N LYS A 108 -19.71 -15.40 63.81
CA LYS A 108 -20.94 -16.20 64.05
C LYS A 108 -22.24 -15.39 64.01
N ASP A 109 -22.28 -14.32 63.20
CA ASP A 109 -23.46 -13.49 63.03
C ASP A 109 -24.45 -14.14 62.05
N LEU A 110 -25.39 -14.91 62.60
CA LEU A 110 -26.33 -15.73 61.83
C LEU A 110 -27.26 -14.89 60.94
N VAL A 111 -27.66 -13.69 61.36
CA VAL A 111 -28.60 -12.85 60.59
C VAL A 111 -27.90 -12.33 59.34
N ASN A 112 -26.69 -11.79 59.51
CA ASN A 112 -25.91 -11.25 58.39
C ASN A 112 -25.32 -12.34 57.47
N MET A 113 -25.17 -13.58 57.95
CA MET A 113 -24.73 -14.71 57.11
C MET A 113 -25.72 -15.04 55.99
N PHE A 114 -27.04 -15.05 56.25
CA PHE A 114 -28.02 -15.37 55.22
C PHE A 114 -28.09 -14.30 54.14
N ASP A 115 -28.09 -13.03 54.54
CA ASP A 115 -28.17 -11.89 53.62
C ASP A 115 -26.90 -11.77 52.76
N PHE A 116 -25.71 -11.90 53.34
CA PHE A 116 -24.46 -11.85 52.55
C PHE A 116 -24.24 -13.11 51.71
N ASN A 117 -24.70 -14.28 52.14
CA ASN A 117 -24.64 -15.49 51.32
C ASN A 117 -25.55 -15.37 50.10
N LYS A 118 -26.75 -14.79 50.27
CA LYS A 118 -27.65 -14.49 49.15
C LYS A 118 -27.00 -13.49 48.19
N ALA A 119 -26.47 -12.38 48.69
CA ALA A 119 -25.79 -11.38 47.86
C ALA A 119 -24.57 -11.94 47.11
N ALA A 120 -23.79 -12.83 47.73
CA ALA A 120 -22.67 -13.49 47.08
C ALA A 120 -23.14 -14.50 46.01
N ARG A 121 -24.24 -15.21 46.23
CA ARG A 121 -24.84 -16.09 45.21
C ARG A 121 -25.38 -15.33 44.02
N ASP A 122 -26.08 -14.23 44.26
CA ASP A 122 -26.59 -13.35 43.20
C ASP A 122 -25.42 -12.75 42.41
N CYS A 123 -24.36 -12.34 43.10
CA CYS A 123 -23.10 -11.91 42.49
C CYS A 123 -22.51 -13.01 41.60
N LEU A 124 -22.38 -14.25 42.08
CA LEU A 124 -21.84 -15.38 41.29
C LEU A 124 -22.70 -15.77 40.08
N GLN A 125 -24.02 -15.57 40.16
CA GLN A 125 -24.95 -15.82 39.06
C GLN A 125 -24.83 -14.76 37.95
N SER A 126 -24.53 -13.50 38.29
CA SER A 126 -24.20 -12.49 37.29
C SER A 126 -22.79 -12.73 36.73
N LYS A 127 -22.70 -13.54 35.68
CA LYS A 127 -21.46 -13.72 34.92
C LYS A 127 -21.40 -12.64 33.84
N PRO A 128 -20.53 -11.62 33.96
CA PRO A 128 -20.36 -10.66 32.88
C PRO A 128 -19.80 -11.39 31.65
N ASP A 129 -20.36 -11.10 30.48
CA ASP A 129 -19.81 -11.55 29.21
C ASP A 129 -18.58 -10.69 28.90
N ILE A 130 -17.41 -11.31 28.86
CA ILE A 130 -16.14 -10.63 28.59
C ILE A 130 -15.66 -11.15 27.24
N PRO A 131 -15.65 -10.31 26.19
CA PRO A 131 -15.44 -10.74 24.80
C PRO A 131 -13.94 -10.96 24.49
N VAL A 132 -13.24 -11.69 25.36
CA VAL A 132 -11.87 -12.14 25.10
C VAL A 132 -11.96 -13.55 24.53
N SER A 133 -11.55 -13.73 23.28
CA SER A 133 -11.37 -15.06 22.69
C SER A 133 -10.51 -15.92 23.62
N LYS A 134 -10.90 -17.19 23.80
CA LYS A 134 -10.22 -18.13 24.72
C LYS A 134 -8.80 -18.49 24.28
N SER A 135 -8.39 -18.13 23.06
CA SER A 135 -7.03 -18.32 22.57
C SER A 135 -6.25 -17.00 22.68
N SER A 136 -5.24 -16.98 23.54
CA SER A 136 -4.16 -15.98 23.50
C SER A 136 -3.43 -15.92 22.14
N GLU A 137 -3.73 -16.85 21.23
CA GLU A 137 -3.19 -16.96 19.87
C GLU A 137 -3.94 -16.10 18.82
N ASP A 138 -5.16 -15.62 19.09
CA ASP A 138 -5.94 -14.82 18.11
C ASP A 138 -5.42 -13.38 17.90
N ILE A 139 -4.53 -12.92 18.78
CA ILE A 139 -3.82 -11.63 18.63
C ILE A 139 -2.52 -11.80 17.83
N ALA A 140 -2.29 -12.97 17.21
CA ALA A 140 -1.45 -13.02 16.03
C ALA A 140 -2.23 -12.29 14.91
N VAL A 141 -2.19 -10.96 14.94
CA VAL A 141 -2.52 -10.10 13.81
C VAL A 141 -1.64 -10.61 12.67
N ARG A 142 -2.19 -11.55 11.88
CA ARG A 142 -1.69 -11.88 10.56
C ARG A 142 -1.98 -10.65 9.71
N ILE A 143 -1.22 -9.56 9.92
CA ILE A 143 -0.75 -8.75 8.81
C ILE A 143 0.30 -9.62 8.11
N SER A 144 -0.15 -10.77 7.61
CA SER A 144 0.48 -11.37 6.46
C SER A 144 0.17 -10.35 5.39
N LEU A 145 1.14 -9.47 5.08
CA LEU A 145 1.20 -8.87 3.76
C LEU A 145 1.03 -10.07 2.82
N THR A 146 -0.17 -10.25 2.29
CA THR A 146 -0.40 -11.06 1.12
C THR A 146 0.31 -10.28 0.02
N ALA A 147 1.64 -10.35 0.02
CA ALA A 147 2.47 -10.20 -1.14
C ALA A 147 1.92 -11.26 -2.07
N ALA A 148 0.90 -10.86 -2.84
CA ALA A 148 0.18 -11.73 -3.74
C ALA A 148 1.26 -12.47 -4.52
N LYS A 149 1.33 -13.78 -4.27
CA LYS A 149 2.34 -14.71 -4.78
C LYS A 149 2.76 -14.30 -6.18
N ARG A 150 3.94 -13.67 -6.31
CA ARG A 150 4.71 -13.47 -7.54
C ARG A 150 4.05 -12.73 -8.74
N THR A 151 2.73 -12.54 -8.81
CA THR A 151 2.07 -12.02 -10.01
C THR A 151 2.18 -10.50 -10.20
N GLY A 152 2.46 -9.74 -9.14
CA GLY A 152 2.59 -8.28 -9.23
C GLY A 152 3.99 -7.82 -9.67
N LEU A 153 5.05 -8.51 -9.23
CA LEU A 153 6.43 -8.16 -9.56
C LEU A 153 6.78 -8.47 -11.02
N ASP A 154 6.26 -9.57 -11.58
CA ASP A 154 6.44 -9.90 -13.00
C ASP A 154 5.81 -8.83 -13.92
N ARG A 155 4.74 -8.16 -13.46
CA ARG A 155 4.13 -7.04 -14.18
C ARG A 155 4.95 -5.75 -14.10
N ILE A 156 5.75 -5.58 -13.04
CA ILE A 156 6.70 -4.48 -12.91
C ILE A 156 7.92 -4.72 -13.80
N ALA A 157 8.38 -5.98 -13.91
CA ALA A 157 9.51 -6.34 -14.77
C ALA A 157 9.24 -6.04 -16.26
N ASN A 158 7.98 -6.14 -16.70
CA ASN A 158 7.55 -5.81 -18.07
C ASN A 158 6.98 -4.38 -18.20
N PHE A 159 7.11 -3.54 -17.17
CA PHE A 159 6.60 -2.17 -17.20
C PHE A 159 7.60 -1.25 -17.90
N GLY A 160 7.17 -0.62 -19.00
CA GLY A 160 8.01 0.30 -19.77
C GLY A 160 8.66 -0.30 -21.03
N ASP A 161 8.12 -1.39 -21.57
CA ASP A 161 8.54 -1.91 -22.88
C ASP A 161 8.40 -0.82 -23.96
N VAL A 162 9.53 -0.42 -24.53
CA VAL A 162 9.59 0.56 -25.62
C VAL A 162 9.51 -0.21 -26.94
N ALA A 163 8.35 -0.14 -27.58
CA ALA A 163 8.15 -0.72 -28.91
C ALA A 163 8.46 0.33 -29.98
N PHE A 164 9.53 0.11 -30.76
CA PHE A 164 9.81 0.90 -31.95
C PHE A 164 8.99 0.36 -33.11
N LYS A 165 8.09 1.19 -33.67
CA LYS A 165 7.46 0.92 -34.96
C LYS A 165 8.25 1.65 -36.03
N PHE A 166 8.78 0.88 -36.98
CA PHE A 166 9.32 1.38 -38.22
C PHE A 166 8.26 1.06 -39.28
N ASP A 167 7.66 2.09 -39.86
CA ASP A 167 6.78 1.96 -41.03
C ASP A 167 7.61 1.76 -42.30
#